data_AF-A0A9D2NG40-F1
#
_entry.id   AF-A0A9D2NG40-F1
#
_cell.length_a   1.000
_cell.length_b   1.000
_cell.length_c   1.000
_cell.angle_alpha   90.00
_cell.angle_beta   90.00
_cell.angle_gamma   90.00
#
_symmetry.space_group_name_H-M   'P 1'
#
loop_
_entity.id
_entity.type
_entity.pdbx_description
1 polymer ?
#
loop_
_entity_poly.entity_id
_entity_poly.type
_entity_poly.pdbx_seq_one_letter_code
_entity_poly.pdbx_strand_id
1 'polypeptide(L)'
;MQLILSSITTAIVNLILFSLIPFVWWFFRHRKETGFFKWIGLYKPKRRSGWQLLLVFAVGYYFFYNFDYTRLIPAETLASLESSEAVSANAFAGLGAAAILPALIQNFIANGVAEEILYRGFLCKRFCGRLGSLRGIVLQAVLFGLMHNALFLIAGVDVGLWYHTLMFVFTGMGALLLGLLNEKLFNGSIIPGILLHGAGNFLASMLVAFG
;
A
#
# COMPACT_ATOMS: atom_id res chain seq x y z
N MET A 1 24.01 8.63 3.64
CA MET A 1 23.99 9.04 2.21
C MET A 1 23.58 7.89 1.30
N GLN A 2 24.20 6.71 1.39
CA GLN A 2 23.86 5.54 0.57
C GLN A 2 22.40 5.09 0.70
N LEU A 3 21.85 5.02 1.92
CA LEU A 3 20.45 4.63 2.14
C LEU A 3 19.43 5.60 1.53
N ILE A 4 19.74 6.91 1.55
CA ILE A 4 18.91 7.94 0.92
C ILE A 4 18.92 7.76 -0.60
N LEU A 5 20.10 7.56 -1.20
CA LEU A 5 20.23 7.28 -2.64
C LEU A 5 19.48 6.01 -3.04
N SER A 6 19.57 4.95 -2.23
CA SER A 6 18.81 3.71 -2.43
C SER A 6 17.30 3.95 -2.38
N SER A 7 16.82 4.72 -1.40
CA SER A 7 15.40 5.05 -1.24
C SER A 7 14.88 5.88 -2.43
N ILE A 8 15.66 6.84 -2.92
CA ILE A 8 15.33 7.64 -4.12
C ILE A 8 15.30 6.76 -5.36
N THR A 9 16.28 5.88 -5.53
CA THR A 9 16.35 4.96 -6.67
C THR A 9 15.15 4.03 -6.68
N THR A 10 14.82 3.45 -5.53
CA THR A 10 13.63 2.60 -5.33
C THR A 10 12.35 3.37 -5.65
N ALA A 11 12.24 4.62 -5.19
CA ALA A 11 11.09 5.46 -5.50
C ALA A 11 10.91 5.70 -7.00
N ILE A 12 11.99 6.02 -7.72
CA ILE A 12 11.94 6.23 -9.18
C ILE A 12 11.55 4.94 -9.89
N VAL A 13 12.21 3.82 -9.56
CA VAL A 13 11.95 2.52 -10.18
C VAL A 13 10.51 2.09 -9.96
N ASN A 14 10.02 2.12 -8.72
CA ASN A 14 8.64 1.74 -8.41
C ASN A 14 7.63 2.66 -9.09
N LEU A 15 7.84 3.98 -9.06
CA LEU A 15 6.94 4.91 -9.76
C LEU A 15 6.84 4.59 -11.25
N ILE A 16 7.95 4.28 -11.91
CA ILE A 16 7.95 3.88 -13.33
C ILE A 16 7.20 2.55 -13.49
N LEU A 17 7.57 1.51 -12.75
CA LEU A 17 6.99 0.17 -12.89
C LEU A 17 5.47 0.18 -12.67
N PHE A 18 5.03 0.78 -11.56
CA PHE A 18 3.62 0.80 -11.19
C PHE A 18 2.79 1.81 -12.01
N SER A 19 3.41 2.83 -12.61
CA SER A 19 2.70 3.79 -13.47
C SER A 19 2.71 3.43 -14.95
N LEU A 20 3.60 2.55 -15.41
CA LEU A 20 3.75 2.23 -16.84
C LEU A 20 2.46 1.67 -17.45
N ILE A 21 1.91 0.60 -16.85
CA ILE A 21 0.67 -0.01 -17.33
C ILE A 21 -0.49 1.00 -17.29
N PRO A 22 -0.71 1.73 -16.17
CA PRO A 22 -1.71 2.78 -16.15
C PRO A 22 -1.54 3.84 -17.23
N PHE A 23 -0.32 4.32 -17.43
CA PHE A 23 -0.03 5.39 -18.36
C PHE A 23 -0.25 4.95 -19.80
N VAL A 24 0.25 3.77 -20.19
CA VAL A 24 0.04 3.21 -21.52
C VAL A 24 -1.45 3.03 -21.80
N TRP A 25 -2.20 2.44 -20.86
CA TRP A 25 -3.65 2.27 -21.02
C TRP A 25 -4.36 3.61 -21.19
N TRP A 26 -4.06 4.58 -20.34
CA TRP A 26 -4.62 5.93 -20.44
C TRP A 26 -4.29 6.58 -21.78
N PHE A 27 -3.04 6.50 -22.22
CA PHE A 27 -2.55 7.13 -23.43
C PHE A 27 -3.32 6.65 -24.66
N PHE A 28 -3.54 5.35 -24.79
CA PHE A 28 -4.25 4.81 -25.94
C PHE A 28 -5.77 4.94 -25.86
N ARG A 29 -6.37 4.91 -24.66
CA ARG A 29 -7.84 4.84 -24.50
C ARG A 29 -8.50 6.15 -24.08
N HIS A 30 -7.85 6.97 -23.25
CA HIS A 30 -8.51 8.06 -22.51
C HIS A 30 -7.80 9.42 -22.60
N ARG A 31 -6.66 9.53 -23.30
CA ARG A 31 -5.89 10.80 -23.37
C ARG A 31 -6.66 12.00 -23.92
N LYS A 32 -7.67 11.75 -24.76
CA LYS A 32 -8.53 12.80 -25.35
C LYS A 32 -9.70 13.20 -24.43
N GLU A 33 -10.00 12.40 -23.42
CA GLU A 33 -11.15 12.59 -22.53
C GLU A 33 -10.76 13.32 -21.24
N THR A 34 -9.62 12.95 -20.64
CA THR A 34 -9.18 13.55 -19.39
C THR A 34 -7.67 13.38 -19.17
N GLY A 35 -7.06 14.26 -18.37
CA GLY A 35 -5.64 14.16 -18.02
C GLY A 35 -5.32 12.96 -17.13
N PHE A 36 -4.10 12.42 -17.24
CA PHE A 36 -3.67 11.20 -16.54
C PHE A 36 -3.91 11.26 -15.02
N PHE A 37 -3.46 12.33 -14.36
CA PHE A 37 -3.60 12.49 -12.91
C PHE A 37 -5.07 12.48 -12.48
N LYS A 38 -5.94 13.18 -13.20
CA LYS A 38 -7.38 13.17 -12.92
C LYS A 38 -7.98 11.79 -13.16
N TRP A 39 -7.56 11.10 -14.22
CA TRP A 39 -8.01 9.76 -14.58
C TRP A 39 -7.70 8.71 -13.50
N ILE A 40 -6.49 8.76 -12.92
CA ILE A 40 -6.09 7.86 -11.83
C ILE A 40 -6.61 8.30 -10.46
N GLY A 41 -7.33 9.42 -10.34
CA GLY A 41 -7.86 9.86 -9.04
C GLY A 41 -6.92 10.75 -8.22
N LEU A 42 -5.86 11.29 -8.81
CA LEU A 42 -4.97 12.24 -8.15
C LEU A 42 -5.55 13.66 -8.26
N TYR A 43 -6.54 13.94 -7.41
CA TYR A 43 -7.18 15.25 -7.27
C TYR A 43 -7.60 15.52 -5.83
N LYS A 44 -7.95 16.77 -5.53
CA LYS A 44 -8.33 17.21 -4.18
C LYS A 44 -9.45 16.33 -3.60
N PRO A 45 -9.25 15.70 -2.41
CA PRO A 45 -10.26 14.88 -1.79
C PRO A 45 -11.44 15.73 -1.32
N LYS A 46 -12.65 15.23 -1.55
CA LYS A 46 -13.91 15.79 -1.06
C LYS A 46 -14.71 14.68 -0.38
N ARG A 47 -15.08 14.91 0.88
CA ARG A 47 -15.90 13.97 1.64
C ARG A 47 -17.24 13.76 0.94
N ARG A 48 -17.58 12.50 0.69
CA ARG A 48 -18.85 12.08 0.08
C ARG A 48 -19.77 11.38 1.09
N SER A 49 -19.19 10.75 2.11
CA SER A 49 -19.94 10.01 3.13
C SER A 49 -20.44 10.89 4.26
N GLY A 50 -21.49 10.46 4.96
CA GLY A 50 -21.90 11.03 6.25
C GLY A 50 -20.85 10.82 7.35
N TRP A 51 -20.93 11.60 8.42
CA TRP A 51 -19.97 11.51 9.54
C TRP A 51 -20.00 10.13 10.23
N GLN A 52 -21.15 9.44 10.24
CA GLN A 52 -21.28 8.11 10.83
C GLN A 52 -20.37 7.10 10.13
N LEU A 53 -20.37 7.07 8.80
CA LEU A 53 -19.52 6.15 8.04
C LEU A 53 -18.03 6.49 8.18
N LEU A 54 -17.71 7.78 8.33
CA LEU A 54 -16.34 8.22 8.63
C LEU A 54 -15.89 7.72 10.00
N LEU A 55 -16.75 7.79 11.03
CA LEU A 55 -16.43 7.24 12.35
C LEU A 55 -16.29 5.72 12.33
N VAL A 56 -17.19 5.00 11.67
CA VAL A 56 -17.08 3.54 11.52
C VAL A 56 -15.76 3.18 10.85
N PHE A 57 -15.39 3.90 9.79
CA PHE A 57 -14.10 3.71 9.14
C PHE A 57 -12.93 4.03 10.09
N ALA A 58 -12.96 5.15 10.80
CA ALA A 58 -11.90 5.55 11.71
C ALA A 58 -11.68 4.54 12.84
N VAL A 59 -12.77 4.04 13.44
CA VAL A 59 -12.73 3.01 14.47
C VAL A 59 -12.18 1.71 13.90
N GLY A 60 -12.69 1.25 12.75
CA GLY A 60 -12.19 0.02 12.11
C GLY A 60 -10.72 0.11 11.69
N TYR A 61 -10.31 1.26 11.17
CA TYR A 61 -8.92 1.53 10.78
C TYR A 61 -8.01 1.58 12.01
N TYR A 62 -8.46 2.21 13.11
CA TYR A 62 -7.73 2.21 14.37
C TYR A 62 -7.53 0.79 14.91
N PHE A 63 -8.58 -0.04 14.94
CA PHE A 63 -8.45 -1.43 15.36
C PHE A 63 -7.50 -2.23 14.47
N PHE A 64 -7.59 -2.07 13.14
CA PHE A 64 -6.69 -2.72 12.20
C PHE A 64 -5.22 -2.39 12.48
N TYR A 65 -4.89 -1.11 12.72
CA TYR A 65 -3.50 -0.69 12.98
C TYR A 65 -2.98 -1.04 14.36
N ASN A 66 -3.85 -1.21 15.36
CA ASN A 66 -3.44 -1.63 16.70
C ASN A 66 -3.48 -3.15 16.88
N PHE A 67 -3.95 -3.89 15.88
CA PHE A 67 -3.97 -5.34 15.95
C PHE A 67 -2.58 -5.91 15.64
N ASP A 68 -1.88 -6.31 16.70
CA ASP A 68 -0.56 -6.95 16.59
C ASP A 68 -0.67 -8.39 16.07
N TYR A 69 -0.68 -8.52 14.75
CA TYR A 69 -0.76 -9.81 14.08
C TYR A 69 0.52 -10.63 14.15
N THR A 70 1.63 -10.01 14.55
CA THR A 70 2.91 -10.72 14.67
C THR A 70 2.86 -11.79 15.76
N ARG A 71 1.95 -11.63 16.75
CA ARG A 71 1.64 -12.65 17.76
C ARG A 71 1.08 -13.95 17.19
N LEU A 72 0.57 -13.92 15.96
CA LEU A 72 0.04 -15.09 15.27
C LEU A 72 1.10 -15.79 14.43
N ILE A 73 2.32 -15.23 14.34
CA ILE A 73 3.43 -15.76 13.55
C ILE A 73 4.26 -16.71 14.43
N PRO A 74 4.58 -17.94 13.98
CA PRO A 74 5.49 -18.84 14.69
C PRO A 74 6.87 -18.19 14.89
N ALA A 75 7.53 -18.45 16.03
CA ALA A 75 8.78 -17.80 16.39
C ALA A 75 9.89 -18.02 15.37
N GLU A 76 9.97 -19.23 14.80
CA GLU A 76 10.90 -19.59 13.74
C GLU A 76 10.67 -18.80 12.45
N THR A 77 9.40 -18.55 12.11
CA THR A 77 9.03 -17.74 10.94
C THR A 77 9.35 -16.27 11.19
N LEU A 78 9.09 -15.77 12.40
CA LEU A 78 9.41 -14.40 12.78
C LEU A 78 10.92 -14.13 12.69
N ALA A 79 11.75 -15.06 13.21
CA ALA A 79 13.21 -14.96 13.10
C ALA A 79 13.69 -14.93 11.63
N SER A 80 13.08 -15.75 10.76
CA SER A 80 13.35 -15.74 9.30
C SER A 80 13.03 -14.37 8.70
N LEU A 81 11.89 -13.79 9.05
CA LEU A 81 11.45 -12.47 8.57
C LEU A 81 12.34 -11.33 9.06
N GLU A 82 12.74 -11.32 10.32
CA GLU A 82 13.63 -10.31 10.91
C GLU A 82 15.03 -10.32 10.29
N SER A 83 15.49 -11.48 9.82
CA SER A 83 16.79 -11.63 9.15
C SER A 83 16.76 -11.38 7.64
N SER A 84 15.57 -11.28 7.03
CA SER A 84 15.42 -11.21 5.59
C SER A 84 15.60 -9.79 5.03
N GLU A 85 16.48 -9.63 4.03
CA GLU A 85 16.60 -8.38 3.28
C GLU A 85 15.36 -8.06 2.42
N ALA A 86 14.50 -9.06 2.17
CA ALA A 86 13.27 -8.89 1.40
C ALA A 86 12.20 -8.10 2.18
N VAL A 87 12.30 -8.05 3.51
CA VAL A 87 11.40 -7.27 4.36
C VAL A 87 11.95 -5.85 4.46
N SER A 88 11.28 -4.92 3.77
CA SER A 88 11.79 -3.56 3.57
C SER A 88 12.10 -2.79 4.86
N ALA A 89 11.37 -3.07 5.94
CA ALA A 89 11.56 -2.40 7.23
C ALA A 89 12.93 -2.73 7.86
N ASN A 90 13.48 -3.92 7.59
CA ASN A 90 14.75 -4.37 8.16
C ASN A 90 15.94 -3.52 7.70
N ALA A 91 15.84 -2.88 6.53
CA ALA A 91 16.84 -1.92 6.05
C ALA A 91 17.02 -0.70 6.97
N PHE A 92 16.07 -0.46 7.90
CA PHE A 92 16.10 0.65 8.85
C PHE A 92 16.48 0.23 10.27
N ALA A 93 16.64 -1.07 10.54
CA ALA A 93 16.83 -1.60 11.88
C ALA A 93 18.00 -0.95 12.61
N GLY A 94 17.75 -0.44 13.83
CA GLY A 94 18.77 0.16 14.70
C GLY A 94 19.35 1.50 14.22
N LEU A 95 18.84 2.09 13.15
CA LEU A 95 19.34 3.36 12.62
C LEU A 95 18.79 4.60 13.36
N GLY A 96 17.75 4.43 14.19
CA GLY A 96 17.09 5.52 14.92
C GLY A 96 16.72 6.69 14.02
N ALA A 97 17.09 7.91 14.43
CA ALA A 97 16.76 9.13 13.68
C ALA A 97 17.33 9.18 12.26
N ALA A 98 18.41 8.44 11.96
CA ALA A 98 18.99 8.39 10.62
C ALA A 98 18.07 7.67 9.60
N ALA A 99 17.12 6.85 10.07
CA ALA A 99 16.13 6.20 9.22
C ALA A 99 15.03 7.14 8.72
N ILE A 100 14.75 8.25 9.40
CA ILE A 100 13.55 9.07 9.18
C ILE A 100 13.43 9.51 7.72
N LEU A 101 14.46 10.17 7.18
CA LEU A 101 14.42 10.69 5.81
C LEU A 101 14.32 9.58 4.74
N PRO A 102 15.18 8.55 4.73
CA PRO A 102 15.05 7.48 3.74
C PRO A 102 13.74 6.69 3.89
N ALA A 103 13.28 6.42 5.11
CA ALA A 103 12.00 5.75 5.34
C ALA A 103 10.80 6.59 4.88
N LEU A 104 10.85 7.93 4.99
CA LEU A 104 9.81 8.80 4.42
C LEU A 104 9.74 8.64 2.90
N ILE A 105 10.88 8.70 2.22
CA ILE A 105 10.95 8.57 0.75
C ILE A 105 10.44 7.19 0.33
N GLN A 106 10.92 6.14 0.96
CA GLN A 106 10.54 4.77 0.61
C GLN A 106 9.05 4.51 0.88
N ASN A 107 8.58 4.80 2.09
CA ASN A 107 7.22 4.43 2.48
C ASN A 107 6.14 5.29 1.84
N PHE A 108 6.34 6.61 1.70
CA PHE A 108 5.34 7.47 1.07
C PHE A 108 5.44 7.46 -0.45
N ILE A 109 6.63 7.46 -1.04
CA ILE A 109 6.79 7.61 -2.50
C ILE A 109 6.92 6.26 -3.17
N ALA A 110 7.93 5.47 -2.80
CA ALA A 110 8.23 4.21 -3.47
C ALA A 110 7.12 3.16 -3.28
N ASN A 111 6.49 3.14 -2.11
CA ASN A 111 5.39 2.22 -1.81
C ASN A 111 4.05 2.95 -1.90
N GLY A 112 3.84 3.96 -1.04
CA GLY A 112 2.57 4.69 -0.93
C GLY A 112 2.04 5.22 -2.26
N VAL A 113 2.76 6.13 -2.92
CA VAL A 113 2.33 6.70 -4.20
C VAL A 113 2.31 5.65 -5.30
N ALA A 114 3.42 4.91 -5.50
CA ALA A 114 3.54 3.98 -6.63
C ALA A 114 2.44 2.91 -6.60
N GLU A 115 2.25 2.24 -5.47
CA GLU A 115 1.25 1.19 -5.35
C GLU A 115 -0.17 1.75 -5.42
N GLU A 116 -0.46 2.90 -4.80
CA GLU A 116 -1.79 3.52 -4.89
C GLU A 116 -2.14 3.91 -6.32
N ILE A 117 -1.17 4.34 -7.14
CA ILE A 117 -1.39 4.61 -8.58
C ILE A 117 -1.88 3.35 -9.30
N LEU A 118 -1.22 2.21 -9.12
CA LEU A 118 -1.62 0.97 -9.80
C LEU A 118 -2.92 0.40 -9.22
N TYR A 119 -3.01 0.28 -7.90
CA TYR A 119 -4.05 -0.50 -7.27
C TYR A 119 -5.36 0.28 -7.09
N ARG A 120 -5.29 1.50 -6.58
CA ARG A 120 -6.47 2.32 -6.29
C ARG A 120 -6.78 3.24 -7.46
N GLY A 121 -5.74 3.83 -8.05
CA GLY A 121 -5.87 4.71 -9.19
C GLY A 121 -6.13 3.99 -10.50
N PHE A 122 -5.55 2.79 -10.68
CA PHE A 122 -5.76 1.96 -11.85
C PHE A 122 -6.80 0.85 -11.69
N LEU A 123 -6.42 -0.25 -11.06
CA LEU A 123 -7.22 -1.47 -10.99
C LEU A 123 -8.60 -1.22 -10.37
N CYS A 124 -8.64 -0.60 -9.18
CA CYS A 124 -9.88 -0.34 -8.44
C CYS A 124 -10.89 0.44 -9.29
N LYS A 125 -10.49 1.56 -9.91
CA LYS A 125 -11.40 2.35 -10.75
C LYS A 125 -11.95 1.56 -11.95
N ARG A 126 -11.12 0.73 -12.57
CA ARG A 126 -11.53 -0.11 -13.71
C ARG A 126 -12.54 -1.17 -13.25
N PHE A 127 -12.25 -1.85 -12.14
CA PHE A 127 -13.14 -2.86 -11.60
C PHE A 127 -14.42 -2.26 -11.01
N CYS A 128 -14.35 -1.13 -10.31
CA CYS A 128 -15.51 -0.40 -9.79
C CYS A 128 -16.42 0.07 -10.92
N GLY A 129 -15.85 0.55 -12.02
CA GLY A 129 -16.61 0.96 -13.20
C GLY A 129 -17.33 -0.20 -13.91
N ARG A 130 -16.79 -1.41 -13.87
CA ARG A 130 -17.38 -2.59 -14.54
C ARG A 130 -18.24 -3.48 -13.66
N LEU A 131 -17.82 -3.71 -12.42
CA LEU A 131 -18.42 -4.67 -11.48
C LEU A 131 -19.25 -3.99 -10.39
N GLY A 132 -19.25 -2.66 -10.35
CA GLY A 132 -19.80 -1.88 -9.25
C GLY A 132 -18.78 -1.69 -8.12
N SER A 133 -19.02 -0.66 -7.31
CA SER A 133 -18.03 -0.13 -6.39
C SER A 133 -17.53 -1.13 -5.34
N LEU A 134 -18.41 -1.90 -4.69
CA LEU A 134 -17.96 -2.84 -3.64
C LEU A 134 -17.14 -4.00 -4.23
N ARG A 135 -17.63 -4.64 -5.30
CA ARG A 135 -16.95 -5.77 -5.94
C ARG A 135 -15.60 -5.36 -6.52
N GLY A 136 -15.51 -4.15 -7.09
CA GLY A 136 -14.25 -3.62 -7.59
C GLY A 136 -13.21 -3.38 -6.50
N ILE A 137 -13.62 -2.84 -5.35
CA ILE A 137 -12.76 -2.67 -4.18
C ILE A 137 -12.28 -4.02 -3.65
N VAL A 138 -13.16 -5.02 -3.52
CA VAL A 138 -12.77 -6.35 -3.03
C VAL A 138 -11.78 -7.01 -3.98
N LEU A 139 -12.02 -6.96 -5.30
CA LEU A 139 -11.13 -7.57 -6.28
C LEU A 139 -9.74 -6.93 -6.26
N GLN A 140 -9.65 -5.59 -6.18
CA GLN A 140 -8.36 -4.91 -6.10
C GLN A 140 -7.58 -5.32 -4.83
N ALA A 141 -8.29 -5.45 -3.70
CA ALA A 141 -7.69 -5.83 -2.42
C ALA A 141 -7.14 -7.26 -2.45
N VAL A 142 -7.87 -8.19 -3.06
CA VAL A 142 -7.40 -9.57 -3.29
C VAL A 142 -6.14 -9.57 -4.14
N LEU A 143 -6.11 -8.84 -5.26
CA LEU A 143 -4.91 -8.77 -6.11
C LEU A 143 -3.71 -8.17 -5.38
N PHE A 144 -3.95 -7.18 -4.51
CA PHE A 144 -2.89 -6.57 -3.71
C PHE A 144 -2.27 -7.56 -2.71
N GLY A 145 -3.09 -8.32 -1.98
CA GLY A 145 -2.61 -9.37 -1.08
C GLY A 145 -1.88 -10.49 -1.83
N LEU A 146 -2.38 -10.91 -3.00
CA LEU A 146 -1.73 -11.91 -3.84
C LEU A 146 -0.36 -11.45 -4.35
N MET A 147 -0.23 -10.18 -4.77
CA MET A 147 1.06 -9.62 -5.19
C MET A 147 2.08 -9.71 -4.07
N HIS A 148 1.70 -9.37 -2.83
CA HIS A 148 2.64 -9.42 -1.71
C HIS A 148 3.12 -10.84 -1.43
N ASN A 149 2.24 -11.84 -1.47
CA ASN A 149 2.67 -13.23 -1.38
C ASN A 149 3.59 -13.64 -2.52
N ALA A 150 3.29 -13.21 -3.76
CA ALA A 150 4.18 -13.47 -4.89
C ALA A 150 5.57 -12.85 -4.68
N LEU A 151 5.67 -11.65 -4.09
CA LEU A 151 6.95 -11.03 -3.77
C LEU A 151 7.74 -11.85 -2.74
N PHE A 152 7.10 -12.34 -1.67
CA PHE A 152 7.76 -13.23 -0.69
C PHE A 152 8.26 -14.53 -1.32
N LEU A 153 7.46 -15.15 -2.18
CA LEU A 153 7.84 -16.37 -2.90
C LEU A 153 9.00 -16.13 -3.87
N ILE A 154 8.96 -15.03 -4.65
CA ILE A 154 10.02 -14.67 -5.60
C ILE A 154 11.33 -14.35 -4.88
N ALA A 155 11.23 -13.71 -3.70
CA ALA A 155 12.38 -13.39 -2.87
C ALA A 155 12.96 -14.60 -2.11
N GLY A 156 12.32 -15.78 -2.20
CA GLY A 156 12.81 -17.01 -1.57
C GLY A 156 12.80 -16.96 -0.04
N VAL A 157 11.92 -16.16 0.56
CA VAL A 157 11.80 -16.09 2.02
C VAL A 157 11.16 -17.39 2.51
N ASP A 158 11.86 -18.13 3.35
CA ASP A 158 11.38 -19.42 3.88
C ASP A 158 10.32 -19.19 4.97
N VAL A 159 9.06 -19.13 4.54
CA VAL A 159 7.90 -18.94 5.40
C VAL A 159 6.80 -19.95 5.07
N GLY A 160 6.11 -20.44 6.11
CA GLY A 160 5.06 -21.44 5.95
C GLY A 160 3.77 -20.89 5.31
N LEU A 161 2.91 -21.80 4.86
CA LEU A 161 1.58 -21.48 4.31
C LEU A 161 0.72 -20.62 5.26
N TRP A 162 0.87 -20.81 6.56
CA TRP A 162 0.17 -20.02 7.56
C TRP A 162 0.55 -18.54 7.49
N TYR A 163 1.85 -18.21 7.39
CA TYR A 163 2.29 -16.84 7.24
C TYR A 163 1.82 -16.23 5.91
N HIS A 164 1.87 -16.98 4.81
CA HIS A 164 1.29 -16.52 3.54
C HIS A 164 -0.21 -16.21 3.65
N THR A 165 -0.95 -16.99 4.45
CA THR A 165 -2.36 -16.74 4.73
C THR A 165 -2.54 -15.45 5.53
N LEU A 166 -1.76 -15.26 6.59
CA LEU A 166 -1.76 -14.02 7.37
C LEU A 166 -1.42 -12.81 6.49
N MET A 167 -0.32 -12.87 5.73
CA MET A 167 0.12 -11.81 4.83
C MET A 167 -0.96 -11.44 3.81
N PHE A 168 -1.61 -12.44 3.20
CA PHE A 168 -2.73 -12.21 2.28
C PHE A 168 -3.88 -11.47 2.97
N VAL A 169 -4.31 -11.94 4.14
CA VAL A 169 -5.45 -11.38 4.87
C VAL A 169 -5.14 -9.97 5.35
N PHE A 170 -3.98 -9.72 5.95
CA PHE A 170 -3.62 -8.42 6.52
C PHE A 170 -3.41 -7.36 5.45
N THR A 171 -2.58 -7.67 4.46
CA THR A 171 -2.27 -6.71 3.41
C THR A 171 -3.45 -6.50 2.48
N GLY A 172 -4.24 -7.57 2.23
CA GLY A 172 -5.53 -7.48 1.57
C GLY A 172 -6.53 -6.62 2.34
N MET A 173 -6.64 -6.77 3.67
CA MET A 173 -7.50 -5.94 4.51
C MET A 173 -7.08 -4.46 4.46
N GLY A 174 -5.78 -4.18 4.52
CA GLY A 174 -5.26 -2.82 4.33
C GLY A 174 -5.71 -2.23 3.00
N ALA A 175 -5.56 -2.97 1.90
CA ALA A 175 -6.02 -2.53 0.58
C ALA A 175 -7.53 -2.39 0.45
N LEU A 176 -8.31 -3.23 1.14
CA LEU A 176 -9.77 -3.13 1.23
C LEU A 176 -10.18 -1.83 1.93
N LEU A 177 -9.59 -1.53 3.09
CA LEU A 177 -9.83 -0.31 3.85
C LEU A 177 -9.48 0.94 3.02
N LEU A 178 -8.31 0.96 2.39
CA LEU A 178 -7.89 2.10 1.57
C LEU A 178 -8.75 2.26 0.30
N GLY A 179 -9.22 1.16 -0.29
CA GLY A 179 -10.20 1.20 -1.37
C GLY A 179 -11.54 1.80 -0.93
N LEU A 180 -12.05 1.40 0.24
CA LEU A 180 -13.25 1.98 0.84
C LEU A 180 -13.08 3.47 1.15
N LEU A 181 -11.95 3.86 1.73
CA LEU A 181 -11.60 5.25 2.01
C LEU A 181 -11.69 6.10 0.73
N ASN A 182 -11.01 5.68 -0.33
CA ASN A 182 -10.94 6.45 -1.55
C ASN A 182 -12.32 6.51 -2.24
N GLU A 183 -12.94 5.36 -2.51
CA GLU A 183 -14.14 5.28 -3.36
C GLU A 183 -15.45 5.60 -2.63
N LYS A 184 -15.55 5.30 -1.32
CA LYS A 184 -16.77 5.53 -0.53
C LYS A 184 -16.72 6.80 0.30
N LEU A 185 -15.58 7.15 0.89
CA LEU A 185 -15.47 8.30 1.79
C LEU A 185 -15.01 9.57 1.05
N PHE A 186 -14.05 9.48 0.13
CA PHE A 186 -13.39 10.65 -0.47
C PHE A 186 -13.43 10.69 -2.00
N ASN A 187 -14.64 10.65 -2.57
CA ASN A 187 -14.96 10.91 -3.98
C ASN A 187 -14.08 10.25 -5.05
N GLY A 188 -13.38 9.16 -4.73
CA GLY A 188 -12.43 8.47 -5.60
C GLY A 188 -11.03 9.09 -5.63
N SER A 189 -10.73 10.08 -4.78
CA SER A 189 -9.36 10.60 -4.63
C SER A 189 -8.47 9.55 -4.00
N ILE A 190 -7.28 9.32 -4.57
CA ILE A 190 -6.28 8.41 -3.99
C ILE A 190 -5.37 9.08 -2.95
N ILE A 191 -5.47 10.40 -2.77
CA ILE A 191 -4.61 11.15 -1.84
C ILE A 191 -4.78 10.67 -0.38
N PRO A 192 -6.00 10.47 0.15
CA PRO A 192 -6.17 9.92 1.49
C PRO A 192 -5.55 8.53 1.63
N GLY A 193 -5.71 7.68 0.60
CA GLY A 193 -5.07 6.36 0.52
C GLY A 193 -3.54 6.44 0.62
N ILE A 194 -2.91 7.29 -0.19
CA ILE A 194 -1.45 7.53 -0.18
C ILE A 194 -0.97 7.94 1.21
N LEU A 195 -1.66 8.88 1.86
CA LEU A 195 -1.25 9.38 3.17
C LEU A 195 -1.37 8.30 4.24
N LEU A 196 -2.48 7.57 4.27
CA LEU A 196 -2.72 6.53 5.27
C LEU A 196 -1.85 5.30 5.05
N HIS A 197 -1.64 4.89 3.80
CA HIS A 197 -0.73 3.80 3.43
C HIS A 197 0.72 4.14 3.78
N GLY A 198 1.20 5.31 3.34
CA GLY A 198 2.55 5.77 3.61
C GLY A 198 2.82 5.94 5.10
N ALA A 199 1.86 6.50 5.85
CA ALA A 199 1.97 6.65 7.30
C ALA A 199 2.06 5.30 8.01
N GLY A 200 1.25 4.32 7.61
CA GLY A 200 1.29 2.98 8.19
C GLY A 200 2.65 2.30 8.01
N ASN A 201 3.16 2.29 6.79
CA ASN A 201 4.46 1.70 6.48
C ASN A 201 5.62 2.47 7.15
N PHE A 202 5.50 3.80 7.22
CA PHE A 202 6.47 4.64 7.90
C PHE A 202 6.52 4.35 9.41
N LEU A 203 5.36 4.27 10.08
CA LEU A 203 5.29 3.92 11.49
C LEU A 203 5.88 2.53 11.76
N ALA A 204 5.54 1.53 10.94
CA ALA A 204 6.14 0.20 11.04
C ALA A 204 7.67 0.24 10.88
N SER A 205 8.18 1.03 9.94
CA SER A 205 9.63 1.23 9.76
C SER A 205 10.28 1.96 10.95
N MET A 206 9.57 2.89 11.59
CA MET A 206 10.09 3.60 12.77
C MET A 206 10.14 2.71 14.00
N LEU A 207 9.17 1.80 14.18
CA LEU A 207 9.24 0.79 15.24
C LEU A 207 10.51 -0.05 15.08
N VAL A 208 10.81 -0.53 13.86
CA VAL A 208 12.03 -1.29 13.59
C VAL A 208 13.30 -0.42 13.74
N ALA A 209 13.25 0.85 13.37
CA ALA A 209 14.41 1.74 13.42
C ALA A 209 14.83 2.11 14.85
N PHE A 210 13.88 2.26 15.77
CA PHE A 210 14.15 2.71 17.14
C PHE A 210 14.17 1.58 18.18
N GLY A 211 13.59 0.40 17.87
CA GLY A 211 13.45 -0.72 18.81
C GLY A 211 12.30 -0.49 19.78
#